data_AF-A0A927SN16-F1
#
_entry.id   AF-A0A927SN16-F1
#
_cell.length_a   1.000
_cell.length_b   1.000
_cell.length_c   1.000
_cell.angle_alpha   90.00
_cell.angle_beta   90.00
_cell.angle_gamma   90.00
#
_symmetry.space_group_name_H-M   'P 1'
#
loop_
_entity.id
_entity.type
_entity.pdbx_description
1 polymer ?
#
loop_
_entity_poly.entity_id
_entity_poly.type
_entity_poly.pdbx_seq_one_letter_code
_entity_poly.pdbx_strand_id
1 'polypeptide(L)' 'MDIQKIINDAVAKLKADDKLLANFRQNPTKVLEKLVGIDLPDDKVDPIVKGILAKLNLDDLADKAQGIVGALGGLFGKK' A
#
# COMPACT_ATOMS: atom_id res chain seq x y z
N MET A 1 -15.19 9.82 -10.33
CA MET A 1 -14.32 9.37 -9.22
C MET A 1 -13.04 8.83 -9.82
N ASP A 2 -11.89 9.38 -9.43
CA ASP A 2 -10.60 8.88 -9.88
C ASP A 2 -10.14 7.74 -8.98
N ILE A 3 -10.44 6.52 -9.39
CA ILE A 3 -10.11 5.30 -8.63
C ILE A 3 -8.60 5.21 -8.36
N GLN A 4 -7.78 5.57 -9.35
CA GLN A 4 -6.32 5.59 -9.22
C GLN A 4 -5.85 6.57 -8.14
N LYS A 5 -6.48 7.74 -8.04
CA LYS A 5 -6.15 8.72 -7.00
C LYS A 5 -6.53 8.21 -5.61
N ILE A 6 -7.71 7.61 -5.47
CA ILE A 6 -8.15 6.99 -4.20
C ILE A 6 -7.17 5.91 -3.75
N ILE A 7 -6.72 5.06 -4.67
CA ILE A 7 -5.72 4.01 -4.39
C ILE A 7 -4.41 4.66 -3.89
N ASN A 8 -3.88 5.65 -4.62
CA ASN A 8 -2.61 6.30 -4.25
C ASN A 8 -2.69 7.01 -2.90
N ASP A 9 -3.76 7.77 -2.66
CA ASP A 9 -3.96 8.50 -1.39
C ASP A 9 -4.13 7.52 -0.22
N ALA A 10 -4.87 6.42 -0.42
CA ALA A 10 -5.00 5.38 0.59
C ALA A 10 -3.66 4.71 0.89
N VAL A 11 -2.90 4.30 -0.14
CA VAL A 11 -1.56 3.72 0.04
C VAL A 11 -0.63 4.66 0.79
N ALA A 12 -0.61 5.95 0.43
CA ALA A 12 0.22 6.94 1.11
C ALA A 12 -0.13 7.08 2.60
N LYS A 13 -1.42 7.16 2.94
CA LYS A 13 -1.89 7.19 4.34
C LYS A 13 -1.57 5.91 5.10
N LEU A 14 -1.74 4.75 4.46
CA LEU A 14 -1.46 3.45 5.06
C LEU A 14 0.05 3.28 5.32
N LYS A 15 0.91 3.72 4.41
CA LYS A 15 2.37 3.71 4.62
C LYS A 15 2.83 4.66 5.73
N ALA A 16 2.11 5.76 5.94
CA ALA A 16 2.45 6.73 6.97
C ALA A 16 1.99 6.31 8.38
N ASP A 17 1.06 5.35 8.49
CA ASP A 17 0.52 4.88 9.76
C ASP A 17 0.41 3.34 9.79
N ASP A 18 1.38 2.71 10.45
CA ASP A 18 1.47 1.26 10.61
C ASP A 18 0.23 0.66 11.30
N LYS A 19 -0.45 1.39 12.19
CA LYS A 19 -1.68 0.90 12.83
C LYS A 19 -2.82 0.88 11.82
N LEU A 20 -2.92 1.92 10.99
CA LEU A 20 -3.87 1.96 9.89
C LEU A 20 -3.59 0.85 8.87
N LEU A 21 -2.32 0.59 8.54
CA LEU A 21 -1.91 -0.51 7.68
C LEU A 21 -2.32 -1.87 8.26
N ALA A 22 -2.05 -2.11 9.55
CA ALA A 22 -2.43 -3.35 10.22
C ALA A 22 -3.95 -3.54 10.23
N ASN A 23 -4.71 -2.48 10.54
CA ASN A 23 -6.17 -2.51 10.47
C ASN A 23 -6.69 -2.75 9.05
N PHE A 24 -6.04 -2.18 8.03
CA PHE A 24 -6.39 -2.40 6.63
C PHE A 24 -6.12 -3.83 6.18
N ARG A 25 -5.01 -4.44 6.60
CA ARG A 25 -4.70 -5.85 6.33
C ARG A 25 -5.75 -6.80 6.93
N GLN A 26 -6.36 -6.42 8.06
CA GLN A 26 -7.44 -7.19 8.69
C GLN A 26 -8.81 -6.92 8.09
N ASN A 27 -9.14 -5.65 7.80
CA ASN A 27 -10.46 -5.21 7.36
C ASN A 27 -10.35 -4.12 6.28
N PRO A 28 -9.91 -4.45 5.05
CA PRO A 28 -9.58 -3.46 4.04
C PRO A 28 -10.80 -2.65 3.58
N THR A 29 -11.95 -3.31 3.41
CA THR A 29 -13.25 -2.70 3.01
C THR A 29 -13.66 -1.60 3.99
N LYS A 30 -13.74 -1.94 5.29
CA LYS A 30 -14.14 -0.99 6.35
C LYS A 30 -13.17 0.19 6.50
N VAL A 31 -11.87 -0.06 6.35
CA VAL A 31 -10.88 1.01 6.44
C VAL A 31 -10.97 1.93 5.21
N LEU A 32 -11.22 1.37 4.02
CA LEU A 32 -11.45 2.14 2.81
C LEU A 32 -12.69 3.03 2.92
N GLU A 33 -13.84 2.48 3.32
CA GLU A 33 -15.08 3.24 3.54
C GLU A 33 -14.86 4.41 4.52
N LYS A 34 -14.16 4.15 5.64
CA LYS A 34 -13.80 5.20 6.60
C LYS A 34 -12.84 6.25 6.04
N LEU A 35 -11.91 5.85 5.17
CA LEU A 35 -10.94 6.77 4.56
C LEU A 35 -11.57 7.70 3.54
N VAL A 36 -12.55 7.20 2.77
CA VAL A 36 -13.24 7.97 1.72
C VAL A 36 -14.50 8.67 2.27
N GLY A 37 -15.02 8.23 3.41
CA GLY A 37 -16.17 8.84 4.08
C GLY A 37 -17.51 8.60 3.37
N ILE A 38 -17.57 7.58 2.50
CA ILE A 38 -18.76 7.19 1.73
C ILE A 38 -18.85 5.65 1.69
N ASP A 39 -20.09 5.15 1.70
CA ASP A 39 -20.37 3.74 1.41
C ASP A 39 -20.12 3.49 -0.08
N LEU A 40 -19.08 2.70 -0.36
CA LEU A 40 -18.72 2.31 -1.72
C LEU A 40 -19.41 0.98 -2.02
N PRO A 41 -20.02 0.82 -3.21
CA PRO A 41 -20.60 -0.45 -3.58
C PRO A 41 -19.50 -1.50 -3.79
N ASP A 42 -19.78 -2.74 -3.41
CA ASP A 42 -18.80 -3.85 -3.37
C ASP A 42 -18.05 -4.04 -4.70
N ASP A 43 -18.73 -3.82 -5.83
CA ASP A 43 -18.17 -3.90 -7.18
C ASP A 43 -17.03 -2.90 -7.44
N LYS A 44 -17.03 -1.77 -6.72
CA LYS A 44 -15.98 -0.74 -6.75
C LYS A 44 -14.95 -0.92 -5.65
N VAL A 45 -15.34 -1.44 -4.49
CA VAL A 45 -14.42 -1.61 -3.36
C VAL A 45 -13.37 -2.67 -3.65
N ASP A 46 -13.78 -3.83 -4.17
CA ASP A 46 -12.91 -4.95 -4.48
C ASP A 46 -11.68 -4.58 -5.35
N PRO A 47 -11.85 -3.92 -6.52
CA PRO A 47 -10.72 -3.53 -7.35
C PRO A 47 -9.83 -2.46 -6.69
N ILE A 48 -10.41 -1.57 -5.87
CA ILE A 48 -9.65 -0.56 -5.12
C ILE A 48 -8.78 -1.22 -4.06
N VAL A 49 -9.37 -2.10 -3.25
CA VAL A 49 -8.67 -2.85 -2.20
C VAL A 49 -7.54 -3.69 -2.79
N LYS A 50 -7.82 -4.42 -3.88
CA LYS A 50 -6.80 -5.19 -4.59
C LYS A 50 -5.67 -4.31 -5.11
N GLY A 51 -6.00 -3.14 -5.69
CA GLY A 51 -4.99 -2.18 -6.14
C GLY A 51 -4.10 -1.65 -5.01
N ILE A 52 -4.69 -1.36 -3.85
CA ILE A 52 -3.96 -0.90 -2.66
C ILE A 52 -3.04 -2.01 -2.14
N LEU A 53 -3.56 -3.23 -1.95
CA LEU A 53 -2.76 -4.38 -1.50
C LEU A 53 -1.63 -4.71 -2.47
N ALA A 54 -1.90 -4.67 -3.77
CA ALA A 54 -0.89 -4.89 -4.80
C ALA A 54 0.23 -3.85 -4.70
N LYS A 55 -0.11 -2.56 -4.57
CA LYS A 55 0.89 -1.50 -4.39
C LYS A 55 1.68 -1.65 -3.10
N LEU A 56 1.02 -1.89 -1.98
CA LEU A 56 1.69 -2.09 -0.68
C LEU A 56 2.66 -3.28 -0.72
N ASN A 57 2.28 -4.40 -1.33
CA ASN A 57 3.17 -5.56 -1.47
C ASN A 57 4.33 -5.29 -2.45
N LEU A 58 4.07 -4.57 -3.56
CA LEU A 58 5.10 -4.13 -4.50
C LEU A 58 6.11 -3.21 -3.83
N ASP A 59 5.63 -2.30 -2.98
CA ASP A 59 6.45 -1.38 -2.23
C ASP A 59 7.24 -2.10 -1.13
N ASP A 60 6.62 -2.99 -0.36
CA ASP A 60 7.30 -3.85 0.63
C ASP A 60 8.42 -4.68 -0.03
N LEU A 61 8.18 -5.18 -1.25
CA LEU A 61 9.17 -5.91 -2.04
C LEU A 61 10.26 -4.98 -2.58
N ALA A 62 9.90 -3.79 -3.08
CA ALA A 62 10.84 -2.81 -3.60
C ALA A 62 11.76 -2.28 -2.49
N ASP A 63 11.23 -1.99 -1.31
CA ASP A 63 12.00 -1.54 -0.15
C ASP A 63 12.98 -2.63 0.33
N LYS A 64 12.53 -3.89 0.36
CA LYS A 64 13.43 -5.02 0.66
C LYS A 64 14.47 -5.24 -0.43
N ALA A 65 14.09 -5.12 -1.70
CA ALA A 65 15.00 -5.26 -2.82
C ALA A 65 16.03 -4.14 -2.85
N GLN A 66 15.65 -2.89 -2.56
CA GLN A 66 16.58 -1.77 -2.40
C GLN A 66 17.53 -1.99 -1.22
N GLY A 67 17.03 -2.51 -0.09
CA GLY A 67 17.87 -2.88 1.05
C GLY A 67 18.92 -3.94 0.69
N ILE A 68 18.55 -4.95 -0.08
CA ILE A 68 19.47 -6.00 -0.52
C ILE A 68 20.43 -5.46 -1.60
N VAL A 69 19.95 -4.78 -2.64
CA VAL A 69 20.80 -4.22 -3.69
C VAL A 69 21.76 -3.17 -3.12
N GLY A 70 21.32 -2.35 -2.17
CA GLY A 70 22.15 -1.38 -1.46
C GLY A 70 23.21 -2.05 -0.59
N ALA A 71 22.84 -3.12 0.14
CA ALA A 71 23.79 -3.91 0.92
C ALA A 71 24.81 -4.61 0.01
N LEU A 72 24.38 -5.25 -1.08
CA LEU A 72 25.27 -5.91 -2.04
C LEU A 72 26.17 -4.88 -2.77
N GLY A 73 25.62 -3.73 -3.17
CA GLY A 73 26.39 -2.66 -3.80
C GLY A 73 27.45 -2.06 -2.88
N GLY A 74 27.14 -1.89 -1.59
CA GLY A 74 28.11 -1.42 -0.58
C GLY A 74 29.24 -2.43 -0.30
N LEU A 75 28.97 -3.72 -0.49
CA LEU A 75 29.97 -4.79 -0.35
C LEU A 75 30.83 -4.96 -1.62
N PHE A 76 30.28 -4.70 -2.80
CA PHE A 76 31.01 -4.78 -4.08
C PHE A 76 31.77 -3.50 -4.44
N GLY A 77 31.45 -2.35 -3.84
CA GLY A 77 32.11 -1.06 -4.09
C GLY A 77 33.37 -0.78 -3.26
N LYS A 78 33.78 -1.69 -2.37
CA LYS A 78 34.95 -1.52 -1.50
C LYS A 78 36.06 -2.50 -1.91
N LYS A 79 36.73 -2.21 -3.02
CA LYS A 79 38.05 -2.74 -3.37
C LYS A 79 38.90 -1.63 -3.95
#